data_AF-A0A662KH69-F1
#
_entry.id   AF-A0A662KH69-F1
#
_cell.length_a   1.000
_cell.length_b   1.000
_cell.length_c   1.000
_cell.angle_alpha   90.00
_cell.angle_beta   90.00
_cell.angle_gamma   90.00
#
_symmetry.space_group_name_H-M   'P 1'
#
loop_
_entity.id
_entity.type
_entity.pdbx_description
1 polymer ?
#
loop_
_entity_poly.entity_id
_entity_poly.type
_entity_poly.pdbx_seq_one_letter_code
_entity_poly.pdbx_strand_id
1 'polypeptide(L)'
;MSEEAILSEIISAIKGFDADAAVEAAKKSLEAGMDPVKVIEEGISKALRDVGDKFERGELFLVHLAAAAEAAMQAIKVLEPELMARKVERKVVGKVVIGTVAGDIHSIGKNLVATLLTAAGFDVYNLGEDVPVETFIQKAKEVGADVIAASALLTATREVQRDLAEAIRREGLDVLYIVGGAAVTSEWAEEIGALYAADASSAVKLLTEKLSGRGG
;
A
#
# COMPACT_ATOMS: atom_id res chain seq x y z
N MET A 1 -1.82 1.64 29.27
CA MET A 1 -2.61 2.61 28.49
C MET A 1 -3.60 1.83 27.63
N SER A 2 -4.74 2.41 27.23
CA SER A 2 -5.65 1.75 26.29
C SER A 2 -5.11 1.82 24.86
N GLU A 3 -5.55 0.92 23.98
CA GLU A 3 -5.21 0.96 22.54
C GLU A 3 -5.59 2.31 21.91
N GLU A 4 -6.77 2.83 22.24
CA GLU A 4 -7.28 4.11 21.75
C GLU A 4 -6.37 5.29 22.14
N ALA A 5 -5.79 5.24 23.35
CA ALA A 5 -4.84 6.27 23.79
C ALA A 5 -3.55 6.22 22.97
N ILE A 6 -3.03 5.03 22.68
CA ILE A 6 -1.81 4.86 21.87
C ILE A 6 -2.06 5.29 20.42
N LEU A 7 -3.22 4.94 19.84
CA LEU A 7 -3.62 5.43 18.51
C LEU A 7 -3.78 6.96 18.49
N SER A 8 -4.32 7.56 19.54
CA SER A 8 -4.39 9.03 19.62
C SER A 8 -2.99 9.65 19.71
N GLU A 9 -2.05 9.03 20.43
CA GLU A 9 -0.67 9.51 20.51
C GLU A 9 0.01 9.48 19.15
N ILE A 10 -0.08 8.36 18.41
CA ILE A 10 0.57 8.25 17.09
C ILE A 10 -0.05 9.23 16.09
N ILE A 11 -1.37 9.41 16.13
CA ILE A 11 -2.08 10.40 15.29
C ILE A 11 -1.61 11.81 15.61
N SER A 12 -1.53 12.16 16.90
CA SER A 12 -1.09 13.48 17.35
C SER A 12 0.36 13.76 16.98
N ALA A 13 1.24 12.78 17.12
CA ALA A 13 2.66 12.91 16.78
C ALA A 13 2.85 13.20 15.29
N ILE A 14 2.20 12.43 14.41
CA ILE A 14 2.30 12.64 12.95
C ILE A 14 1.70 13.99 12.54
N LYS A 15 0.53 14.35 13.07
CA LYS A 15 -0.11 15.66 12.80
C LYS A 15 0.67 16.83 13.37
N GLY A 16 1.45 16.59 14.43
CA GLY A 16 2.37 17.54 15.05
C GLY A 16 3.77 17.55 14.41
N PHE A 17 4.00 16.73 13.37
CA PHE A 17 5.28 16.60 12.67
C PHE A 17 6.44 16.15 13.58
N ASP A 18 6.13 15.38 14.62
CA ASP A 18 7.07 14.90 15.62
C ASP A 18 7.41 13.42 15.35
N ALA A 19 8.54 13.20 14.67
CA ALA A 19 9.00 11.87 14.30
C ALA A 19 9.42 11.02 15.51
N ASP A 20 10.06 11.63 16.50
CA ASP A 20 10.50 10.94 17.71
C ASP A 20 9.29 10.45 18.52
N ALA A 21 8.28 11.31 18.70
CA ALA A 21 7.04 10.92 19.36
C ALA A 21 6.28 9.83 18.59
N ALA A 22 6.30 9.88 17.25
CA ALA A 22 5.65 8.85 16.42
C ALA A 22 6.34 7.49 16.57
N VAL A 23 7.67 7.48 16.61
CA VAL A 23 8.50 6.28 16.86
C VAL A 23 8.21 5.71 18.26
N GLU A 24 8.18 6.55 19.28
CA GLU A 24 7.87 6.10 20.66
C GLU A 24 6.45 5.54 20.76
N ALA A 25 5.45 6.19 20.15
CA ALA A 25 4.08 5.67 20.11
C ALA A 25 3.99 4.32 19.39
N ALA A 26 4.72 4.14 18.28
CA ALA A 26 4.82 2.87 17.58
C ALA A 26 5.43 1.77 18.46
N LYS A 27 6.52 2.04 19.19
CA LYS A 27 7.11 1.07 20.15
C LYS A 27 6.11 0.69 21.25
N LYS A 28 5.44 1.67 21.86
CA LYS A 28 4.40 1.43 22.88
C LYS A 28 3.29 0.52 22.35
N SER A 29 2.89 0.69 21.09
CA SER A 29 1.87 -0.17 20.47
C SER A 29 2.31 -1.64 20.40
N LEU A 30 3.58 -1.89 20.08
CA LEU A 30 4.13 -3.24 20.04
C LEU A 30 4.25 -3.84 21.45
N GLU A 31 4.70 -3.05 22.43
CA GLU A 31 4.77 -3.46 23.84
C GLU A 31 3.38 -3.80 24.40
N ALA A 32 2.34 -3.11 23.94
CA ALA A 32 0.95 -3.38 24.29
C ALA A 32 0.35 -4.58 23.53
N GLY A 33 1.10 -5.24 22.64
CA GLY A 33 0.64 -6.38 21.84
C GLY A 33 -0.39 -6.02 20.76
N MET A 34 -0.45 -4.75 20.36
CA MET A 34 -1.39 -4.31 19.34
C MET A 34 -1.04 -4.90 17.97
N ASP A 35 -2.06 -5.06 17.12
CA ASP A 35 -1.84 -5.43 15.73
C ASP A 35 -1.18 -4.28 14.95
N PRO A 36 0.04 -4.45 14.39
CA PRO A 36 0.70 -3.37 13.66
C PRO A 36 -0.09 -2.91 12.42
N VAL A 37 -0.86 -3.80 11.79
CA VAL A 37 -1.71 -3.44 10.65
C VAL A 37 -2.76 -2.41 11.09
N LYS A 38 -3.41 -2.66 12.22
CA LYS A 38 -4.38 -1.75 12.83
C LYS A 38 -3.73 -0.40 13.18
N VAL A 39 -2.52 -0.41 13.76
CA VAL A 39 -1.78 0.82 14.09
C VAL A 39 -1.52 1.66 12.83
N ILE A 40 -1.17 1.02 11.72
CA ILE A 40 -0.91 1.72 10.45
C ILE A 40 -2.21 2.22 9.82
N GLU A 41 -3.27 1.42 9.74
CA GLU A 41 -4.51 1.78 9.03
C GLU A 41 -5.36 2.79 9.83
N GLU A 42 -5.54 2.56 11.14
CA GLU A 42 -6.38 3.39 12.02
C GLU A 42 -5.63 4.59 12.63
N GLY A 43 -4.32 4.47 12.80
CA GLY A 43 -3.46 5.52 13.34
C GLY A 43 -2.76 6.32 12.24
N ILE A 44 -1.70 5.75 11.67
CA ILE A 44 -0.78 6.44 10.76
C ILE A 44 -1.49 6.94 9.50
N SER A 45 -2.24 6.07 8.82
CA SER A 45 -2.93 6.40 7.57
C SER A 45 -4.02 7.45 7.80
N LYS A 46 -4.70 7.39 8.95
CA LYS A 46 -5.69 8.39 9.34
C LYS A 46 -5.06 9.76 9.58
N ALA A 47 -3.89 9.80 10.22
CA ALA A 47 -3.13 11.03 10.42
C ALA A 47 -2.67 11.63 9.08
N LEU A 48 -2.13 10.81 8.17
CA LEU A 48 -1.70 11.27 6.85
C LEU A 48 -2.86 11.82 6.01
N ARG A 49 -4.04 11.19 6.07
CA ARG A 49 -5.26 11.71 5.42
C ARG A 49 -5.63 13.09 5.95
N ASP A 50 -5.68 13.27 7.28
CA ASP A 50 -5.98 14.58 7.88
C ASP A 50 -4.99 15.68 7.47
N VAL A 51 -3.69 15.34 7.42
CA VAL A 51 -2.65 16.26 6.95
C VAL A 51 -2.85 16.60 5.46
N GLY A 52 -3.16 15.61 4.63
CA GLY A 52 -3.50 15.80 3.22
C GLY A 52 -4.68 16.73 3.03
N ASP A 53 -5.80 16.47 3.71
CA ASP A 53 -7.01 17.30 3.63
C ASP A 53 -6.74 18.75 4.05
N LYS A 54 -5.90 18.96 5.07
CA LYS A 54 -5.49 20.30 5.51
C LYS A 54 -4.63 21.01 4.48
N PHE A 55 -3.73 20.31 3.81
CA PHE A 55 -2.95 20.86 2.72
C PHE A 55 -3.85 21.27 1.55
N GLU A 56 -4.81 20.44 1.16
CA GLU A 56 -5.77 20.75 0.10
C GLU A 56 -6.61 22.01 0.42
N ARG A 57 -6.95 22.22 1.69
CA ARG A 57 -7.63 23.44 2.16
C ARG A 57 -6.71 24.65 2.34
N GLY A 58 -5.41 24.51 2.07
CA GLY A 58 -4.41 25.58 2.22
C GLY A 58 -4.04 25.91 3.67
N GLU A 59 -4.37 25.03 4.63
CA GLU A 59 -4.03 25.18 6.05
C GLU A 59 -2.59 24.72 6.36
N LEU A 60 -2.05 23.83 5.52
CA LEU A 60 -0.69 23.33 5.60
C LEU A 60 0.08 23.60 4.30
N PHE A 61 1.39 23.44 4.37
CA PHE A 61 2.31 23.69 3.26
C PHE A 61 3.09 22.41 2.95
N LEU A 62 3.78 22.39 1.81
CA LEU A 62 4.54 21.22 1.35
C LEU A 62 5.55 20.72 2.39
N VAL A 63 6.20 21.61 3.14
CA VAL A 63 7.13 21.25 4.22
C VAL A 63 6.46 20.45 5.34
N HIS A 64 5.19 20.75 5.65
CA HIS A 64 4.40 20.04 6.66
C HIS A 64 3.99 18.65 6.16
N LEU A 65 3.63 18.51 4.88
CA LEU A 65 3.39 17.21 4.28
C LEU A 65 4.62 16.31 4.35
N ALA A 66 5.78 16.85 3.96
CA ALA A 66 7.04 16.12 4.00
C ALA A 66 7.40 15.66 5.43
N ALA A 67 7.25 16.54 6.42
CA ALA A 67 7.53 16.21 7.81
C ALA A 67 6.56 15.16 8.39
N ALA A 68 5.26 15.24 8.07
CA ALA A 68 4.29 14.23 8.47
C ALA A 68 4.59 12.87 7.82
N ALA A 69 4.95 12.86 6.54
CA ALA A 69 5.35 11.65 5.83
C ALA A 69 6.61 11.03 6.43
N GLU A 70 7.60 11.85 6.81
CA GLU A 70 8.80 11.39 7.50
C GLU A 70 8.48 10.74 8.84
N ALA A 71 7.70 11.41 9.69
CA ALA A 71 7.27 10.86 10.98
C ALA A 71 6.52 9.52 10.81
N ALA A 72 5.62 9.44 9.83
CA ALA A 72 4.90 8.22 9.50
C ALA A 72 5.84 7.10 9.03
N MET A 73 6.80 7.38 8.14
CA MET A 73 7.77 6.38 7.66
C MET A 73 8.63 5.84 8.80
N GLN A 74 9.09 6.71 9.71
CA GLN A 74 9.89 6.27 10.86
C GLN A 74 9.07 5.38 11.81
N ALA A 75 7.80 5.73 12.05
CA ALA A 75 6.89 4.88 12.84
C ALA A 75 6.63 3.53 12.16
N ILE A 76 6.34 3.50 10.85
CA ILE A 76 6.13 2.24 10.09
C ILE A 76 7.37 1.35 10.18
N LYS A 77 8.58 1.91 10.07
CA LYS A 77 9.83 1.16 10.17
C LYS A 77 10.00 0.42 11.51
N VAL A 78 9.43 0.94 12.59
CA VAL A 78 9.38 0.24 13.89
C VAL A 78 8.44 -0.97 13.85
N LEU A 79 7.36 -0.87 13.09
CA LEU A 79 6.30 -1.89 12.99
C LEU A 79 6.64 -3.02 12.00
N GLU A 80 7.47 -2.73 10.98
CA GLU A 80 7.85 -3.67 9.92
C GLU A 80 8.39 -5.03 10.41
N PRO A 81 9.29 -5.11 11.41
CA PRO A 81 9.78 -6.40 11.90
C PRO A 81 8.67 -7.30 12.44
N GLU A 82 7.69 -6.72 13.15
CA GLU A 82 6.54 -7.47 13.70
C GLU A 82 5.59 -7.92 12.59
N LEU A 83 5.36 -7.09 11.56
CA LEU A 83 4.59 -7.48 10.38
C LEU A 83 5.22 -8.69 9.67
N MET A 84 6.54 -8.70 9.54
CA MET A 84 7.28 -9.79 8.90
C MET A 84 7.43 -11.02 9.80
N ALA A 85 7.45 -10.86 11.12
CA ALA A 85 7.50 -11.99 12.07
C ALA A 85 6.23 -12.85 12.01
N ARG A 86 5.11 -12.26 11.60
CA ARG A 86 3.83 -12.95 11.37
C ARG A 86 3.79 -13.75 10.07
N LYS A 87 4.90 -13.84 9.33
CA LYS A 87 5.01 -14.70 8.14
C LYS A 87 4.57 -16.11 8.49
N VAL A 88 3.53 -16.58 7.79
CA VAL A 88 3.16 -17.99 7.85
C VAL A 88 4.19 -18.75 7.03
N GLU A 89 4.96 -19.64 7.66
CA GLU A 89 5.74 -20.65 6.92
C GLU A 89 4.75 -21.57 6.18
N ARG A 90 4.38 -21.22 4.95
CA ARG A 90 3.61 -22.09 4.04
C ARG A 90 3.72 -21.64 2.59
N LYS A 91 3.46 -22.64 1.74
CA LYS A 91 3.41 -22.67 0.26
C LYS A 91 3.10 -21.31 -0.37
N VAL A 92 3.91 -20.93 -1.37
CA VAL A 92 3.71 -19.71 -2.18
C VAL A 92 2.27 -19.68 -2.70
N VAL A 93 1.51 -18.65 -2.30
CA VAL A 93 0.09 -18.46 -2.68
C VAL A 93 -0.01 -18.02 -4.14
N GLY A 94 0.92 -17.17 -4.57
CA GLY A 94 1.05 -16.67 -5.93
C GLY A 94 2.18 -15.64 -6.04
N LYS A 95 2.52 -15.28 -7.28
CA LYS A 95 3.54 -14.27 -7.61
C LYS A 95 2.89 -12.93 -7.93
N VAL A 96 3.34 -11.87 -7.29
CA VAL A 96 2.80 -10.51 -7.45
C VAL A 96 3.86 -9.58 -7.97
N VAL A 97 3.60 -8.90 -9.08
CA VAL A 97 4.39 -7.73 -9.51
C VAL A 97 3.66 -6.49 -9.04
N ILE A 98 4.30 -5.66 -8.22
CA ILE A 98 3.69 -4.46 -7.63
C ILE A 98 4.56 -3.23 -7.87
N GLY A 99 3.95 -2.08 -8.17
CA GLY A 99 4.67 -0.83 -8.41
C GLY A 99 3.79 0.40 -8.31
N THR A 100 4.42 1.56 -8.12
CA THR A 100 3.75 2.86 -8.31
C THR A 100 3.94 3.29 -9.75
N VAL A 101 2.86 3.67 -10.42
CA VAL A 101 2.86 3.93 -11.87
C VAL A 101 3.73 5.14 -12.25
N ALA A 102 4.12 5.21 -13.52
CA ALA A 102 4.92 6.31 -14.07
C ALA A 102 4.34 7.70 -13.73
N GLY A 103 5.22 8.63 -13.41
CA GLY A 103 4.89 9.99 -12.96
C GLY A 103 4.45 10.10 -11.51
N ASP A 104 4.38 8.99 -10.76
CA ASP A 104 4.00 8.98 -9.35
C ASP A 104 5.12 8.37 -8.47
N ILE A 105 5.45 9.08 -7.39
CA ILE A 105 6.51 8.71 -6.43
C ILE A 105 5.98 8.23 -5.08
N HIS A 106 4.65 8.20 -4.89
CA HIS A 106 4.07 7.88 -3.60
C HIS A 106 4.11 6.36 -3.35
N SER A 107 4.74 5.95 -2.25
CA SER A 107 5.07 4.54 -2.01
C SER A 107 4.58 3.98 -0.68
N ILE A 108 4.16 4.81 0.28
CA ILE A 108 3.78 4.36 1.64
C ILE A 108 2.70 3.26 1.59
N GLY A 109 1.58 3.52 0.90
CA GLY A 109 0.49 2.56 0.76
C GLY A 109 0.90 1.29 0.00
N LYS A 110 1.60 1.45 -1.13
CA LYS A 110 2.14 0.33 -1.93
C LYS A 110 3.04 -0.58 -1.09
N ASN A 111 3.95 -0.01 -0.31
CA ASN A 111 4.92 -0.76 0.48
C ASN A 111 4.24 -1.53 1.61
N LEU A 112 3.17 -0.97 2.20
CA LEU A 112 2.33 -1.70 3.14
C LEU A 112 1.68 -2.91 2.46
N VAL A 113 1.04 -2.72 1.29
CA VAL A 113 0.45 -3.83 0.50
C VAL A 113 1.50 -4.91 0.20
N ALA A 114 2.68 -4.52 -0.29
CA ALA A 114 3.77 -5.46 -0.59
C ALA A 114 4.23 -6.24 0.66
N THR A 115 4.34 -5.56 1.81
CA THR A 115 4.69 -6.18 3.09
C THR A 115 3.65 -7.19 3.55
N LEU A 116 2.37 -6.82 3.49
CA LEU A 116 1.29 -7.72 3.94
C LEU A 116 1.11 -8.91 2.99
N LEU A 117 1.27 -8.72 1.67
CA LEU A 117 1.29 -9.84 0.71
C LEU A 117 2.45 -10.80 1.01
N THR A 118 3.64 -10.26 1.28
CA THR A 118 4.79 -11.09 1.68
C THR A 118 4.51 -11.86 2.97
N ALA A 119 3.92 -11.21 3.98
CA ALA A 119 3.53 -11.85 5.23
C ALA A 119 2.45 -12.94 5.04
N ALA A 120 1.57 -12.75 4.06
CA ALA A 120 0.53 -13.69 3.66
C ALA A 120 1.02 -14.85 2.76
N GLY A 121 2.32 -14.91 2.44
CA GLY A 121 2.92 -16.01 1.68
C GLY A 121 2.93 -15.83 0.16
N PHE A 122 2.77 -14.60 -0.34
CA PHE A 122 2.99 -14.28 -1.75
C PHE A 122 4.48 -14.06 -2.05
N ASP A 123 4.89 -14.36 -3.27
CA ASP A 123 6.21 -14.00 -3.81
C ASP A 123 6.12 -12.64 -4.51
N VAL A 124 6.62 -11.59 -3.84
CA VAL A 124 6.36 -10.19 -4.22
C VAL A 124 7.57 -9.56 -4.90
N TYR A 125 7.37 -9.12 -6.13
CA TYR A 125 8.33 -8.37 -6.95
C TYR A 125 7.93 -6.90 -6.97
N ASN A 126 8.46 -6.13 -6.01
CA ASN A 126 8.22 -4.70 -5.90
C ASN A 126 9.14 -3.93 -6.86
N LEU A 127 8.55 -3.28 -7.86
CA LEU A 127 9.24 -2.50 -8.89
C LEU A 127 9.64 -1.09 -8.42
N GLY A 128 9.20 -0.67 -7.24
CA GLY A 128 9.45 0.66 -6.72
C GLY A 128 8.44 1.68 -7.24
N GLU A 129 8.93 2.87 -7.53
CA GLU A 129 8.14 4.04 -7.91
C GLU A 129 8.49 4.53 -9.32
N ASP A 130 7.63 5.40 -9.88
CA ASP A 130 7.78 5.94 -11.23
C ASP A 130 8.00 4.85 -12.29
N VAL A 131 7.18 3.80 -12.24
CA VAL A 131 7.40 2.58 -13.03
C VAL A 131 6.65 2.64 -14.37
N PRO A 132 7.36 2.57 -15.52
CA PRO A 132 6.72 2.51 -16.84
C PRO A 132 5.92 1.22 -17.03
N VAL A 133 4.86 1.30 -17.84
CA VAL A 133 3.98 0.17 -18.19
C VAL A 133 4.79 -1.02 -18.71
N GLU A 134 5.79 -0.77 -19.56
CA GLU A 134 6.64 -1.80 -20.15
C GLU A 134 7.38 -2.60 -19.08
N THR A 135 7.80 -1.95 -18.00
CA THR A 135 8.53 -2.60 -16.90
C THR A 135 7.63 -3.56 -16.13
N PHE A 136 6.37 -3.18 -15.89
CA PHE A 136 5.37 -4.10 -15.31
C PHE A 136 5.18 -5.34 -16.18
N ILE A 137 4.94 -5.13 -17.48
CA ILE A 137 4.70 -6.22 -18.44
C ILE A 137 5.92 -7.14 -18.54
N GLN A 138 7.12 -6.58 -18.67
CA GLN A 138 8.35 -7.35 -18.77
C GLN A 138 8.58 -8.19 -17.52
N LYS A 139 8.46 -7.58 -16.33
CA LYS A 139 8.65 -8.32 -15.08
C LYS A 139 7.58 -9.40 -14.91
N ALA A 140 6.31 -9.10 -15.21
CA ALA A 140 5.22 -10.06 -15.12
C ALA A 140 5.46 -11.31 -16.00
N LYS A 141 5.97 -11.11 -17.22
CA LYS A 141 6.37 -12.21 -18.11
C LYS A 141 7.58 -12.97 -17.59
N GLU A 142 8.62 -12.26 -17.13
CA GLU A 142 9.86 -12.84 -16.63
C GLU A 142 9.61 -13.80 -15.47
N VAL A 143 8.78 -13.40 -14.52
CA VAL A 143 8.55 -14.19 -13.29
C VAL A 143 7.37 -15.14 -13.41
N GLY A 144 6.56 -15.02 -14.47
CA GLY A 144 5.28 -15.71 -14.59
C GLY A 144 4.34 -15.27 -13.47
N ALA A 145 4.07 -13.96 -13.38
CA ALA A 145 3.25 -13.39 -12.33
C ALA A 145 1.80 -13.87 -12.42
N ASP A 146 1.16 -14.07 -11.27
CA ASP A 146 -0.28 -14.33 -11.15
C ASP A 146 -1.07 -13.03 -11.00
N VAL A 147 -0.42 -11.99 -10.46
CA VAL A 147 -1.02 -10.70 -10.13
C VAL A 147 -0.11 -9.56 -10.58
N ILE A 148 -0.71 -8.53 -11.18
CA ILE A 148 -0.12 -7.20 -11.33
C ILE A 148 -0.90 -6.22 -10.45
N ALA A 149 -0.19 -5.53 -9.55
CA ALA A 149 -0.76 -4.54 -8.63
C ALA A 149 -0.17 -3.15 -8.91
N ALA A 150 -1.01 -2.16 -9.20
CA ALA A 150 -0.58 -0.81 -9.54
C ALA A 150 -1.14 0.23 -8.57
N SER A 151 -0.26 1.05 -7.99
CA SER A 151 -0.62 2.17 -7.11
C SER A 151 -0.56 3.49 -7.86
N ALA A 152 -1.56 4.36 -7.65
CA ALA A 152 -1.56 5.76 -8.09
C ALA A 152 -2.19 6.65 -7.00
N LEU A 153 -1.47 7.67 -6.55
CA LEU A 153 -1.99 8.64 -5.58
C LEU A 153 -2.56 9.87 -6.28
N LEU A 154 -1.98 10.30 -7.41
CA LEU A 154 -2.41 11.49 -8.12
C LEU A 154 -3.44 11.17 -9.21
N THR A 155 -4.49 11.99 -9.33
CA THR A 155 -5.50 11.86 -10.40
C THR A 155 -4.87 11.89 -11.79
N ALA A 156 -3.82 12.69 -12.00
CA ALA A 156 -3.10 12.76 -13.27
C ALA A 156 -2.38 11.45 -13.66
N THR A 157 -2.01 10.65 -12.66
CA THR A 157 -1.23 9.42 -12.85
C THR A 157 -2.10 8.16 -12.88
N ARG A 158 -3.37 8.24 -12.43
CA ARG A 158 -4.28 7.09 -12.48
C ARG A 158 -4.51 6.59 -13.90
N GLU A 159 -4.44 7.48 -14.90
CA GLU A 159 -4.62 7.12 -16.32
C GLU A 159 -3.58 6.10 -16.79
N VAL A 160 -2.37 6.12 -16.21
CA VAL A 160 -1.33 5.11 -16.49
C VAL A 160 -1.78 3.70 -16.07
N GLN A 161 -2.70 3.58 -15.10
CA GLN A 161 -3.31 2.29 -14.77
C GLN A 161 -4.20 1.76 -15.90
N ARG A 162 -4.84 2.64 -16.69
CA ARG A 162 -5.60 2.24 -17.89
C ARG A 162 -4.64 1.76 -18.98
N ASP A 163 -3.56 2.50 -19.22
CA ASP A 163 -2.53 2.12 -20.18
C ASP A 163 -1.94 0.74 -19.84
N LEU A 164 -1.72 0.47 -18.56
CA LEU A 164 -1.30 -0.84 -18.08
C LEU A 164 -2.35 -1.93 -18.32
N ALA A 165 -3.64 -1.65 -18.07
CA ALA A 165 -4.73 -2.60 -18.37
C ALA A 165 -4.83 -2.93 -19.87
N GLU A 166 -4.63 -1.92 -20.73
CA GLU A 166 -4.57 -2.11 -22.18
C GLU A 166 -3.36 -2.93 -22.61
N ALA A 167 -2.19 -2.68 -22.02
CA ALA A 167 -0.98 -3.46 -22.29
C ALA A 167 -1.14 -4.92 -21.83
N ILE A 168 -1.70 -5.18 -20.64
CA ILE A 168 -1.99 -6.54 -20.15
C ILE A 168 -2.84 -7.30 -21.16
N ARG A 169 -3.92 -6.67 -21.67
CA ARG A 169 -4.81 -7.25 -22.69
C ARG A 169 -4.11 -7.47 -24.02
N ARG A 170 -3.37 -6.48 -24.51
CA ARG A 170 -2.64 -6.54 -25.78
C ARG A 170 -1.61 -7.67 -25.81
N GLU A 171 -0.94 -7.89 -24.68
CA GLU A 171 0.08 -8.92 -24.52
C GLU A 171 -0.50 -10.29 -24.18
N GLY A 172 -1.82 -10.41 -24.01
CA GLY A 172 -2.51 -11.66 -23.73
C GLY A 172 -2.14 -12.29 -22.39
N LEU A 173 -1.79 -11.47 -21.39
CA LEU A 173 -1.40 -11.97 -20.07
C LEU A 173 -2.62 -12.40 -19.26
N ASP A 174 -2.62 -13.64 -18.76
CA ASP A 174 -3.67 -14.16 -17.86
C ASP A 174 -3.34 -13.88 -16.39
N VAL A 175 -3.36 -12.60 -16.03
CA VAL A 175 -3.04 -12.13 -14.67
C VAL A 175 -4.24 -11.43 -14.03
N LEU A 176 -4.36 -11.54 -12.71
CA LEU A 176 -5.25 -10.66 -11.97
C LEU A 176 -4.64 -9.26 -11.94
N TYR A 177 -5.38 -8.27 -12.44
CA TYR A 177 -4.96 -6.88 -12.36
C TYR A 177 -5.70 -6.19 -11.22
N ILE A 178 -4.99 -5.62 -10.26
CA ILE A 178 -5.56 -4.89 -9.12
C ILE A 178 -4.97 -3.48 -9.03
N VAL A 179 -5.83 -2.50 -8.75
CA VAL A 179 -5.45 -1.09 -8.60
C VAL A 179 -5.85 -0.54 -7.24
N GLY A 180 -5.07 0.43 -6.77
CA GLY A 180 -5.34 1.16 -5.53
C GLY A 180 -4.57 2.48 -5.46
N GLY A 181 -4.71 3.16 -4.32
CA GLY A 181 -4.15 4.49 -4.07
C GLY A 181 -5.23 5.56 -3.92
N ALA A 182 -4.87 6.72 -3.38
CA ALA A 182 -5.85 7.69 -2.88
C ALA A 182 -6.77 8.28 -3.97
N ALA A 183 -6.30 8.39 -5.21
CA ALA A 183 -7.10 8.89 -6.34
C ALA A 183 -7.90 7.79 -7.06
N VAL A 184 -7.86 6.55 -6.58
CA VAL A 184 -8.45 5.38 -7.22
C VAL A 184 -9.75 4.99 -6.51
N THR A 185 -10.81 4.76 -7.30
CA THR A 185 -12.12 4.33 -6.81
C THR A 185 -12.52 2.98 -7.42
N SER A 186 -13.56 2.36 -6.86
CA SER A 186 -14.18 1.15 -7.41
C SER A 186 -14.66 1.34 -8.85
N GLU A 187 -15.27 2.49 -9.13
CA GLU A 187 -15.83 2.81 -10.45
C GLU A 187 -14.73 2.94 -11.49
N TRP A 188 -13.59 3.55 -11.12
CA TRP A 188 -12.42 3.63 -11.97
C TRP A 188 -11.84 2.24 -12.29
N ALA A 189 -11.71 1.38 -11.28
CA ALA A 189 -11.21 0.04 -11.47
C ALA A 189 -12.12 -0.78 -12.41
N GLU A 190 -13.44 -0.67 -12.24
CA GLU A 190 -14.42 -1.31 -13.13
C GLU A 190 -14.28 -0.82 -14.58
N GLU A 191 -14.16 0.49 -14.78
CA GLU A 191 -13.99 1.12 -16.11
C GLU A 191 -12.81 0.53 -16.89
N ILE A 192 -11.69 0.27 -16.21
CA ILE A 192 -10.46 -0.25 -16.84
C ILE A 192 -10.36 -1.78 -16.80
N GLY A 193 -11.34 -2.48 -16.22
CA GLY A 193 -11.34 -3.93 -16.08
C GLY A 193 -10.35 -4.47 -15.04
N ALA A 194 -10.12 -3.73 -13.96
CA ALA A 194 -9.28 -4.10 -12.84
C ALA A 194 -10.09 -4.44 -11.57
N LEU A 195 -9.45 -5.16 -10.66
CA LEU A 195 -9.91 -5.30 -9.27
C LEU A 195 -9.56 -4.04 -8.48
N TYR A 196 -10.34 -3.75 -7.43
CA TYR A 196 -10.12 -2.61 -6.53
C TYR A 196 -9.88 -3.08 -5.10
N ALA A 197 -8.95 -2.42 -4.41
CA ALA A 197 -8.81 -2.49 -2.97
C ALA A 197 -8.63 -1.09 -2.37
N ALA A 198 -9.40 -0.80 -1.32
CA ALA A 198 -9.38 0.49 -0.64
C ALA A 198 -8.21 0.62 0.34
N ASP A 199 -7.72 -0.50 0.85
CA ASP A 199 -6.65 -0.58 1.85
C ASP A 199 -5.82 -1.85 1.68
N ALA A 200 -4.76 -1.98 2.49
CA ALA A 200 -3.82 -3.09 2.32
C ALA A 200 -4.42 -4.42 2.77
N SER A 201 -5.18 -4.40 3.86
CA SER A 201 -5.90 -5.58 4.36
C SER A 201 -6.88 -6.16 3.33
N SER A 202 -7.67 -5.31 2.68
CA SER A 202 -8.63 -5.72 1.63
C SER A 202 -7.94 -6.22 0.37
N ALA A 203 -6.80 -5.65 -0.01
CA ALA A 203 -5.99 -6.14 -1.13
C ALA A 203 -5.52 -7.59 -0.92
N VAL A 204 -4.94 -7.88 0.24
CA VAL A 204 -4.45 -9.23 0.58
C VAL A 204 -5.60 -10.23 0.61
N LYS A 205 -6.71 -9.87 1.25
CA LYS A 205 -7.90 -10.72 1.33
C LYS A 205 -8.43 -11.07 -0.06
N LEU A 206 -8.63 -10.06 -0.91
CA LEU A 206 -9.20 -10.22 -2.25
C LEU A 206 -8.32 -11.12 -3.13
N LEU A 207 -7.00 -10.89 -3.14
CA LEU A 207 -6.07 -11.68 -3.95
C LEU A 207 -5.99 -13.12 -3.47
N THR A 208 -6.00 -13.34 -2.15
CA THR A 208 -6.00 -14.70 -1.56
C THR A 208 -7.24 -15.48 -1.98
N GLU A 209 -8.44 -14.86 -1.93
CA GLU A 209 -9.69 -15.46 -2.40
C GLU A 209 -9.66 -15.79 -3.89
N LYS A 210 -9.24 -14.83 -4.73
CA LYS A 210 -9.24 -14.98 -6.19
C LYS A 210 -8.28 -16.05 -6.68
N LEU A 211 -7.09 -16.17 -6.08
CA LEU A 211 -6.12 -17.19 -6.47
C LEU A 211 -6.48 -18.58 -5.93
N SER A 212 -7.06 -18.66 -4.73
CA SER A 212 -7.56 -19.94 -4.19
C SER A 212 -8.66 -20.54 -5.07
N GLY A 213 -9.49 -19.71 -5.70
CA GLY A 213 -10.54 -20.14 -6.63
C GLY A 213 -10.06 -20.54 -8.03
N ARG A 214 -8.80 -20.24 -8.41
CA ARG A 214 -8.21 -20.63 -9.70
C ARG A 214 -7.62 -22.05 -9.72
N GLY A 215 -7.50 -22.69 -8.55
CA GLY A 215 -6.88 -24.02 -8.38
C GLY A 215 -7.84 -25.20 -8.24
N GLY A 216 -9.11 -25.05 -8.66
CA GLY A 216 -10.16 -26.08 -8.58
C GLY A 216 -10.59 -26.62 -9.93
#